data_AF-B3TMQ0-F1
#
_entry.id   AF-B3TMQ0-F1
#
_cell.length_a   1.000
_cell.length_b   1.000
_cell.length_c   1.000
_cell.angle_alpha   90.00
_cell.angle_beta   90.00
_cell.angle_gamma   90.00
#
_symmetry.space_group_name_H-M   'P 1'
#
loop_
_entity.id
_entity.type
_entity.pdbx_description
1 polymer ?
#
loop_
_entity_poly.entity_id
_entity_poly.type
_entity_poly.pdbx_seq_one_letter_code
_entity_poly.pdbx_strand_id
1 'polypeptide(L)'
;MTIRPVARERRPTLYFLREIRAVAPVHLDTEVDMTRIREHRTAAREAGRHYSWVSYVLHAASRALAAHPEANAAFGGRFRPRVARFPSVHGKFTMDHTVNGRRVVLSAVIPHLQVAGLDEIQRQVDHYTRGDAERMPEFAGARLIRRLPRPVGAAAYRSRIRPLRTRATAIGTFTVTSLSHSAVDGFHSTGGTTVTLGLGRVADRPVVRDGAVTAAPVMRLNLTFDHRVIDGAEAADLLTDIRTALEDFREDTAAGDTGTNDVGELKRFVLAHTRGQNVPHHEEVLARVRTDADGDGSWTAEWSRSARALERHGRLLDACRHHSMARFPFVDGPARRRALEETVRTFDQWRRADGDIERLEVDLPAGRVAAWATGLSDGVRRPVMLVSGGIVTVKEQWAPTLAAIRRLGMAGIVTEMPGVGENTLPYDEQSWTMLSRLLDHVADRADVANSHALALSFSGHLAMRCALEDGRIRSVLTAGAPVHDFFTDRDWQAALPRLTVDTLAHLVGEKPEDALDRLRGWALRPEQLRALDVPVRYVACERDEIIPGSDVALLREHVRDIEILTHDDVHGAPAHAAETQLWLIRSLLRLRGGKAPTAITIGLLYRLARLRAAAPG
;
A
#
# COMPACT_ATOMS: atom_id res chain seq x y z
N MET A 1 -47.87 2.80 -27.74
CA MET A 1 -46.49 2.33 -27.53
C MET A 1 -45.55 3.53 -27.45
N THR A 2 -44.75 3.66 -26.38
CA THR A 2 -43.82 4.80 -26.23
C THR A 2 -42.39 4.28 -26.33
N ILE A 3 -41.70 4.61 -27.42
CA ILE A 3 -40.28 4.28 -27.60
C ILE A 3 -39.46 5.44 -27.03
N ARG A 4 -38.55 5.15 -26.09
CA ARG A 4 -37.61 6.15 -25.54
C ARG A 4 -36.17 5.68 -25.71
N PRO A 5 -35.22 6.59 -25.97
CA PRO A 5 -33.81 6.23 -25.99
C PRO A 5 -33.37 5.74 -24.60
N VAL A 6 -32.42 4.80 -24.57
CA VAL A 6 -31.86 4.32 -23.30
C VAL A 6 -31.24 5.49 -22.54
N ALA A 7 -31.62 5.60 -21.26
CA ALA A 7 -31.10 6.57 -20.30
C ALA A 7 -29.56 6.67 -20.38
N ARG A 8 -29.02 7.89 -20.37
CA ARG A 8 -27.56 8.11 -20.42
C ARG A 8 -26.87 7.44 -19.23
N GLU A 9 -27.53 7.44 -18.08
CA GLU A 9 -27.08 6.81 -16.84
C GLU A 9 -26.88 5.30 -16.98
N ARG A 10 -27.58 4.62 -17.91
CA ARG A 10 -27.43 3.18 -18.17
C ARG A 10 -26.40 2.82 -19.24
N ARG A 11 -25.73 3.81 -19.84
CA ARG A 11 -24.71 3.55 -20.89
C ARG A 11 -23.57 2.65 -20.39
N PRO A 12 -22.98 2.86 -19.19
CA PRO A 12 -21.95 1.97 -18.68
C PRO A 12 -22.42 0.51 -18.59
N THR A 13 -23.65 0.29 -18.12
CA THR A 13 -24.27 -1.05 -18.10
C THR A 13 -24.40 -1.63 -19.51
N LEU A 14 -24.80 -0.85 -20.51
CA LEU A 14 -24.87 -1.34 -21.89
C LEU A 14 -23.50 -1.75 -22.45
N TYR A 15 -22.44 -1.03 -22.09
CA TYR A 15 -21.08 -1.37 -22.50
C TYR A 15 -20.60 -2.66 -21.83
N PHE A 16 -20.84 -2.78 -20.52
CA PHE A 16 -20.60 -4.00 -19.76
C PHE A 16 -21.32 -5.21 -20.38
N LEU A 17 -22.63 -5.09 -20.63
CA LEU A 17 -23.46 -6.15 -21.21
C LEU A 17 -22.96 -6.62 -22.58
N ARG A 18 -22.38 -5.73 -23.39
CA ARG A 18 -21.79 -6.12 -24.68
C ARG A 18 -20.54 -6.97 -24.52
N GLU A 19 -19.76 -6.73 -23.48
CA GLU A 19 -18.48 -7.42 -23.26
C GLU A 19 -18.67 -8.78 -22.59
N ILE A 20 -19.67 -8.93 -21.71
CA ILE A 20 -19.96 -10.22 -21.08
C ILE A 20 -20.70 -11.22 -21.99
N ARG A 21 -21.20 -10.81 -23.15
CA ARG A 21 -21.84 -11.72 -24.13
C ARG A 21 -20.93 -12.85 -24.60
N ALA A 22 -19.63 -12.67 -24.48
CA ALA A 22 -18.66 -13.69 -24.86
C ALA A 22 -18.42 -14.74 -23.77
N VAL A 23 -18.91 -14.54 -22.55
CA VAL A 23 -18.81 -15.52 -21.44
C VAL A 23 -19.63 -16.77 -21.79
N ALA A 24 -19.12 -17.95 -21.44
CA ALA A 24 -19.88 -19.20 -21.52
C ALA A 24 -20.32 -19.60 -20.10
N PRO A 25 -21.43 -19.03 -19.59
CA PRO A 25 -21.80 -19.19 -18.19
C PRO A 25 -22.36 -20.59 -17.94
N VAL A 26 -21.95 -21.21 -16.83
CA VAL A 26 -22.63 -22.34 -16.21
C VAL A 26 -22.98 -21.96 -14.78
N HIS A 27 -24.11 -22.49 -14.29
CA HIS A 27 -24.73 -22.08 -13.04
C HIS A 27 -24.79 -23.26 -12.07
N LEU A 28 -24.32 -23.03 -10.86
CA LEU A 28 -24.44 -23.90 -9.70
C LEU A 28 -25.21 -23.16 -8.60
N ASP A 29 -25.83 -23.90 -7.71
CA ASP A 29 -26.43 -23.34 -6.50
C ASP A 29 -26.35 -24.27 -5.31
N THR A 30 -26.36 -23.66 -4.13
CA THR A 30 -26.38 -24.37 -2.86
C THR A 30 -27.15 -23.56 -1.82
N GLU A 31 -27.50 -24.21 -0.71
CA GLU A 31 -28.05 -23.56 0.48
C GLU A 31 -26.98 -23.45 1.56
N VAL A 32 -26.89 -22.29 2.19
CA VAL A 32 -25.91 -21.98 3.22
C VAL A 32 -26.66 -21.76 4.52
N ASP A 33 -26.32 -22.54 5.54
CA ASP A 33 -26.76 -22.29 6.91
C ASP A 33 -26.08 -21.03 7.47
N MET A 34 -26.87 -19.98 7.70
CA MET A 34 -26.39 -18.68 8.16
C MET A 34 -26.44 -18.53 9.67
N THR A 35 -26.61 -19.62 10.44
CA THR A 35 -26.81 -19.56 11.90
C THR A 35 -25.65 -18.82 12.58
N ARG A 36 -24.40 -19.28 12.38
CA ARG A 36 -23.21 -18.66 13.00
C ARG A 36 -23.00 -17.21 12.57
N ILE A 37 -23.23 -16.91 11.29
CA ILE A 37 -23.13 -15.53 10.80
C ILE A 37 -24.22 -14.66 11.42
N ARG A 38 -25.46 -15.15 11.58
CA ARG A 38 -26.54 -14.41 12.23
C ARG A 38 -26.22 -14.14 13.70
N GLU A 39 -25.70 -15.11 14.42
CA GLU A 39 -25.22 -14.96 15.80
C GLU A 39 -24.12 -13.91 15.90
N HIS A 40 -23.07 -14.04 15.08
CA HIS A 40 -21.97 -13.07 15.04
C HIS A 40 -22.46 -11.65 14.69
N ARG A 41 -23.38 -11.50 13.72
CA ARG A 41 -23.96 -10.19 13.37
C ARG A 41 -24.78 -9.59 14.51
N THR A 42 -25.47 -10.39 15.29
CA THR A 42 -26.20 -9.92 16.48
C THR A 42 -25.22 -9.44 17.54
N ALA A 43 -24.24 -10.25 17.91
CA ALA A 43 -23.20 -9.88 18.88
C ALA A 43 -22.40 -8.63 18.45
N ALA A 44 -22.04 -8.54 17.18
CA ALA A 44 -21.36 -7.38 16.63
C ALA A 44 -22.20 -6.09 16.77
N ARG A 45 -23.51 -6.17 16.52
CA ARG A 45 -24.42 -5.02 16.66
C ARG A 45 -24.55 -4.54 18.09
N GLU A 46 -24.59 -5.48 19.05
CA GLU A 46 -24.56 -5.16 20.48
C GLU A 46 -23.26 -4.45 20.86
N ALA A 47 -22.14 -4.80 20.21
CA ALA A 47 -20.85 -4.12 20.34
C ALA A 47 -20.69 -2.86 19.44
N GLY A 48 -21.76 -2.35 18.83
CA GLY A 48 -21.73 -1.15 17.98
C GLY A 48 -21.11 -1.34 16.59
N ARG A 49 -20.76 -2.57 16.19
CA ARG A 49 -20.24 -2.92 14.87
C ARG A 49 -21.36 -3.41 13.95
N HIS A 50 -21.29 -3.11 12.66
CA HIS A 50 -22.31 -3.54 11.69
C HIS A 50 -21.69 -4.21 10.48
N TYR A 51 -22.09 -5.45 10.19
CA TYR A 51 -21.64 -6.20 9.01
C TYR A 51 -22.78 -6.51 8.03
N SER A 52 -22.53 -6.29 6.74
CA SER A 52 -23.40 -6.66 5.63
C SER A 52 -23.21 -8.13 5.24
N TRP A 53 -24.24 -8.77 4.67
CA TRP A 53 -24.12 -10.13 4.10
C TRP A 53 -23.08 -10.21 2.98
N VAL A 54 -22.97 -9.14 2.18
CA VAL A 54 -21.97 -9.00 1.12
C VAL A 54 -20.56 -9.09 1.70
N SER A 55 -20.31 -8.50 2.87
CA SER A 55 -19.00 -8.52 3.52
C SER A 55 -18.57 -9.95 3.90
N TYR A 56 -19.48 -10.76 4.45
CA TYR A 56 -19.18 -12.18 4.75
C TYR A 56 -18.90 -12.98 3.49
N VAL A 57 -19.68 -12.79 2.43
CA VAL A 57 -19.46 -13.53 1.17
C VAL A 57 -18.17 -13.08 0.48
N LEU A 58 -17.87 -11.78 0.47
CA LEU A 58 -16.58 -11.27 -0.03
C LEU A 58 -15.41 -11.87 0.77
N HIS A 59 -15.54 -11.95 2.09
CA HIS A 59 -14.53 -12.51 3.00
C HIS A 59 -14.29 -14.00 2.81
N ALA A 60 -15.36 -14.80 2.74
CA ALA A 60 -15.29 -16.25 2.52
C ALA A 60 -14.80 -16.58 1.10
N ALA A 61 -15.39 -15.93 0.10
CA ALA A 61 -15.03 -16.15 -1.30
C ALA A 61 -13.59 -15.75 -1.60
N SER A 62 -13.07 -14.67 -1.01
CA SER A 62 -11.69 -14.26 -1.28
C SER A 62 -10.66 -15.28 -0.81
N ARG A 63 -10.91 -15.92 0.34
CA ARG A 63 -10.06 -16.97 0.91
C ARG A 63 -10.16 -18.26 0.11
N ALA A 64 -11.38 -18.68 -0.25
CA ALA A 64 -11.59 -19.85 -1.09
C ALA A 64 -10.94 -19.66 -2.47
N LEU A 65 -11.15 -18.52 -3.15
CA LEU A 65 -10.49 -18.24 -4.43
C LEU A 65 -8.95 -18.19 -4.33
N ALA A 66 -8.38 -17.83 -3.18
CA ALA A 66 -6.93 -17.87 -2.99
C ALA A 66 -6.39 -19.32 -2.93
N ALA A 67 -7.19 -20.26 -2.44
CA ALA A 67 -6.88 -21.70 -2.47
C ALA A 67 -7.13 -22.34 -3.85
N HIS A 68 -7.94 -21.69 -4.70
CA HIS A 68 -8.32 -22.13 -6.05
C HIS A 68 -7.75 -21.22 -7.16
N PRO A 69 -6.44 -21.24 -7.42
CA PRO A 69 -5.80 -20.34 -8.39
C PRO A 69 -6.28 -20.52 -9.84
N GLU A 70 -6.84 -21.69 -10.18
CA GLU A 70 -7.50 -21.97 -11.46
C GLU A 70 -8.81 -21.18 -11.62
N ALA A 71 -9.56 -20.96 -10.54
CA ALA A 71 -10.77 -20.15 -10.54
C ALA A 71 -10.47 -18.65 -10.44
N ASN A 72 -9.34 -18.27 -9.83
CA ASN A 72 -8.83 -16.89 -9.79
C ASN A 72 -8.13 -16.50 -11.11
N ALA A 73 -8.82 -16.68 -12.23
CA ALA A 73 -8.28 -16.47 -13.56
C ALA A 73 -9.26 -15.72 -14.47
N ALA A 74 -8.85 -15.40 -15.70
CA ALA A 74 -9.71 -14.83 -16.74
C ALA A 74 -9.32 -15.30 -18.14
N PHE A 75 -10.32 -15.58 -18.96
CA PHE A 75 -10.17 -15.90 -20.38
C PHE A 75 -10.04 -14.64 -21.24
N GLY A 76 -9.15 -14.67 -22.24
CA GLY A 76 -9.03 -13.62 -23.25
C GLY A 76 -8.39 -14.09 -24.55
N GLY A 77 -8.51 -13.28 -25.59
CA GLY A 77 -7.97 -13.56 -26.92
C GLY A 77 -8.99 -14.18 -27.87
N ARG A 78 -9.13 -13.61 -29.07
CA ARG A 78 -10.10 -14.06 -30.09
C ARG A 78 -9.52 -15.14 -30.99
N PHE A 79 -8.32 -14.92 -31.51
CA PHE A 79 -7.64 -15.86 -32.42
C PHE A 79 -6.59 -16.72 -31.72
N ARG A 80 -6.13 -16.28 -30.54
CA ARG A 80 -5.19 -17.01 -29.68
C ARG A 80 -5.77 -17.00 -28.27
N PRO A 81 -6.59 -18.00 -27.90
CA PRO A 81 -7.19 -18.07 -26.58
C PRO A 81 -6.09 -18.19 -25.52
N ARG A 82 -6.27 -17.48 -24.41
CA ARG A 82 -5.34 -17.42 -23.28
C ARG A 82 -6.12 -17.33 -21.98
N VAL A 83 -5.61 -17.99 -20.96
CA VAL A 83 -6.07 -17.84 -19.58
C VAL A 83 -4.99 -17.11 -18.80
N ALA A 84 -5.35 -16.03 -18.13
CA ALA A 84 -4.48 -15.34 -17.19
C ALA A 84 -4.91 -15.67 -15.77
N ARG A 85 -4.00 -16.19 -14.95
CA ARG A 85 -4.18 -16.38 -13.51
C ARG A 85 -3.73 -15.14 -12.76
N PHE A 86 -4.45 -14.78 -11.70
CA PHE A 86 -4.13 -13.61 -10.89
C PHE A 86 -3.45 -14.05 -9.58
N PRO A 87 -2.37 -13.38 -9.16
CA PRO A 87 -1.67 -13.70 -7.91
C PRO A 87 -2.44 -13.21 -6.67
N SER A 88 -3.37 -12.29 -6.85
CA SER A 88 -4.19 -11.66 -5.80
C SER A 88 -5.67 -11.75 -6.13
N VAL A 89 -6.51 -11.68 -5.10
CA VAL A 89 -7.97 -11.78 -5.24
C VAL A 89 -8.59 -10.40 -5.02
N HIS A 90 -9.34 -9.94 -6.02
CA HIS A 90 -9.99 -8.63 -6.01
C HIS A 90 -11.50 -8.83 -6.14
N GLY A 91 -12.27 -8.44 -5.14
CA GLY A 91 -13.72 -8.65 -5.16
C GLY A 91 -14.44 -7.47 -5.74
N LYS A 92 -15.12 -7.68 -6.85
CA LYS A 92 -16.11 -6.74 -7.35
C LYS A 92 -17.42 -6.96 -6.60
N PHE A 93 -18.10 -5.90 -6.21
CA PHE A 93 -19.48 -6.02 -5.77
C PHE A 93 -20.38 -4.95 -6.38
N THR A 94 -21.66 -5.25 -6.49
CA THR A 94 -22.66 -4.33 -7.05
C THR A 94 -23.50 -3.69 -5.96
N MET A 95 -23.82 -2.41 -6.12
CA MET A 95 -24.67 -1.66 -5.19
C MET A 95 -25.61 -0.72 -5.94
N ASP A 96 -26.76 -0.44 -5.33
CA ASP A 96 -27.72 0.53 -5.84
C ASP A 96 -27.31 1.95 -5.45
N HIS A 97 -27.36 2.86 -6.42
CA HIS A 97 -27.13 4.29 -6.25
C HIS A 97 -28.22 5.11 -6.93
N THR A 98 -28.42 6.35 -6.50
CA THR A 98 -29.28 7.30 -7.19
C THR A 98 -28.43 8.34 -7.90
N VAL A 99 -28.53 8.38 -9.22
CA VAL A 99 -27.77 9.28 -10.08
C VAL A 99 -28.74 10.12 -10.89
N ASN A 100 -28.69 11.45 -10.73
CA ASN A 100 -29.64 12.40 -11.35
C ASN A 100 -31.11 11.99 -11.13
N GLY A 101 -31.46 11.57 -9.90
CA GLY A 101 -32.81 11.12 -9.55
C GLY A 101 -33.23 9.77 -10.14
N ARG A 102 -32.30 9.00 -10.74
CA ARG A 102 -32.56 7.66 -11.26
C ARG A 102 -31.78 6.61 -10.48
N ARG A 103 -32.46 5.55 -10.06
CA ARG A 103 -31.80 4.36 -9.50
C ARG A 103 -30.97 3.67 -10.58
N VAL A 104 -29.70 3.44 -10.28
CA VAL A 104 -28.74 2.76 -11.13
C VAL A 104 -27.94 1.77 -10.29
N VAL A 105 -27.42 0.73 -10.95
CA VAL A 105 -26.49 -0.20 -10.30
C VAL A 105 -25.07 0.21 -10.68
N LEU A 106 -24.27 0.49 -9.66
CA LEU A 106 -22.83 0.70 -9.79
C LEU A 106 -22.09 -0.52 -9.25
N SER A 107 -20.80 -0.61 -9.56
CA SER A 107 -19.92 -1.64 -9.01
C SER A 107 -18.61 -1.03 -8.56
N ALA A 108 -18.10 -1.50 -7.44
CA ALA A 108 -16.76 -1.18 -6.93
C ALA A 108 -15.92 -2.45 -6.89
N VAL A 109 -14.60 -2.28 -6.87
CA VAL A 109 -13.63 -3.37 -6.74
C VAL A 109 -12.84 -3.12 -5.46
N ILE A 110 -12.91 -4.06 -4.53
CA ILE A 110 -12.09 -4.07 -3.33
C ILE A 110 -10.83 -4.89 -3.62
N PRO A 111 -9.63 -4.29 -3.55
CA PRO A 111 -8.40 -5.01 -3.86
C PRO A 111 -7.91 -5.87 -2.70
N HIS A 112 -7.14 -6.91 -3.03
CA HIS A 112 -6.41 -7.76 -2.06
C HIS A 112 -7.28 -8.34 -0.93
N LEU A 113 -8.52 -8.76 -1.26
CA LEU A 113 -9.47 -9.26 -0.26
C LEU A 113 -9.01 -10.53 0.46
N GLN A 114 -8.10 -11.30 -0.13
CA GLN A 114 -7.60 -12.54 0.49
C GLN A 114 -6.79 -12.28 1.76
N VAL A 115 -6.34 -11.05 1.99
CA VAL A 115 -5.63 -10.65 3.21
C VAL A 115 -6.40 -9.63 4.06
N ALA A 116 -7.60 -9.23 3.64
CA ALA A 116 -8.41 -8.25 4.35
C ALA A 116 -9.24 -8.94 5.46
N GLY A 117 -9.23 -8.34 6.66
CA GLY A 117 -10.12 -8.72 7.75
C GLY A 117 -11.56 -8.26 7.48
N LEU A 118 -12.54 -8.89 8.15
CA LEU A 118 -13.96 -8.59 7.94
C LEU A 118 -14.31 -7.12 8.19
N ASP A 119 -13.68 -6.49 9.20
CA ASP A 119 -13.82 -5.06 9.50
C ASP A 119 -13.37 -4.15 8.36
N GLU A 120 -12.22 -4.45 7.76
CA GLU A 120 -11.72 -3.69 6.62
C GLU A 120 -12.64 -3.82 5.41
N ILE A 121 -13.08 -5.05 5.12
CA ILE A 121 -14.04 -5.31 4.04
C ILE A 121 -15.32 -4.51 4.27
N GLN A 122 -15.83 -4.52 5.50
CA GLN A 122 -17.05 -3.80 5.85
C GLN A 122 -16.90 -2.28 5.71
N ARG A 123 -15.79 -1.70 6.18
CA ARG A 123 -15.52 -0.26 5.99
C ARG A 123 -15.51 0.11 4.52
N GLN A 124 -14.86 -0.70 3.67
CA GLN A 124 -14.84 -0.44 2.23
C GLN A 124 -16.23 -0.61 1.59
N VAL A 125 -16.99 -1.63 1.99
CA VAL A 125 -18.38 -1.80 1.51
C VAL A 125 -19.24 -0.60 1.90
N ASP A 126 -19.13 -0.10 3.13
CA ASP A 126 -19.85 1.08 3.60
C ASP A 126 -19.43 2.35 2.85
N HIS A 127 -18.13 2.57 2.62
CA HIS A 127 -17.60 3.69 1.83
C HIS A 127 -18.26 3.78 0.47
N TYR A 128 -18.27 2.69 -0.30
CA TYR A 128 -18.86 2.67 -1.64
C TYR A 128 -20.39 2.69 -1.65
N THR A 129 -21.03 2.11 -0.63
CA THR A 129 -22.49 2.03 -0.57
C THR A 129 -23.12 3.34 -0.10
N ARG A 130 -22.48 4.04 0.85
CA ARG A 130 -22.99 5.28 1.46
C ARG A 130 -22.46 6.55 0.81
N GLY A 131 -21.32 6.49 0.13
CA GLY A 131 -20.70 7.64 -0.52
C GLY A 131 -21.51 8.19 -1.70
N ASP A 132 -21.37 9.49 -1.99
CA ASP A 132 -22.00 10.11 -3.15
C ASP A 132 -21.25 9.76 -4.44
N ALA A 133 -21.83 8.85 -5.24
CA ALA A 133 -21.23 8.39 -6.47
C ALA A 133 -20.97 9.50 -7.53
N GLU A 134 -21.63 10.65 -7.43
CA GLU A 134 -21.35 11.79 -8.33
C GLU A 134 -20.09 12.57 -7.92
N ARG A 135 -19.62 12.41 -6.68
CA ARG A 135 -18.46 13.13 -6.12
C ARG A 135 -17.23 12.26 -5.91
N MET A 136 -17.43 10.99 -5.57
CA MET A 136 -16.35 10.04 -5.28
C MET A 136 -15.35 9.91 -6.45
N PRO A 137 -14.03 10.07 -6.24
CA PRO A 137 -13.03 9.97 -7.30
C PRO A 137 -13.02 8.61 -8.00
N GLU A 138 -13.33 7.53 -7.28
CA GLU A 138 -13.35 6.15 -7.78
C GLU A 138 -14.37 5.94 -8.92
N PHE A 139 -15.44 6.74 -8.94
CA PHE A 139 -16.45 6.71 -10.00
C PHE A 139 -16.21 7.74 -11.11
N ALA A 140 -15.09 8.47 -11.10
CA ALA A 140 -14.76 9.47 -12.13
C ALA A 140 -14.75 8.88 -13.54
N GLY A 141 -14.18 7.68 -13.72
CA GLY A 141 -14.18 6.97 -14.99
C GLY A 141 -15.59 6.65 -15.50
N ALA A 142 -16.48 6.20 -14.61
CA ALA A 142 -17.88 5.94 -14.94
C ALA A 142 -18.62 7.23 -15.35
N ARG A 143 -18.38 8.34 -14.63
CA ARG A 143 -18.91 9.67 -14.96
C ARG A 143 -18.41 10.17 -16.32
N LEU A 144 -17.13 9.97 -16.62
CA LEU A 144 -16.52 10.34 -17.90
C LEU A 144 -17.13 9.53 -19.05
N ILE A 145 -17.19 8.20 -18.93
CA ILE A 145 -17.76 7.30 -19.95
C ILE A 145 -19.22 7.64 -20.25
N ARG A 146 -20.00 8.06 -19.24
CA ARG A 146 -21.39 8.51 -19.40
C ARG A 146 -21.49 9.76 -20.30
N ARG A 147 -20.54 10.70 -20.16
CA ARG A 147 -20.51 11.98 -20.90
C ARG A 147 -19.99 11.83 -22.33
N LEU A 148 -19.15 10.83 -22.61
CA LEU A 148 -18.58 10.61 -23.94
C LEU A 148 -19.63 10.22 -25.01
N PRO A 149 -19.39 10.55 -26.29
CA PRO A 149 -20.18 10.03 -27.40
C PRO A 149 -20.20 8.49 -27.39
N ARG A 150 -21.32 7.88 -27.80
CA ARG A 150 -21.53 6.42 -27.66
C ARG A 150 -20.40 5.54 -28.20
N PRO A 151 -19.82 5.76 -29.41
CA PRO A 151 -18.73 4.93 -29.91
C PRO A 151 -17.44 5.13 -29.11
N VAL A 152 -17.17 6.36 -28.66
CA VAL A 152 -15.99 6.71 -27.87
C VAL A 152 -16.08 6.10 -26.47
N GLY A 153 -17.21 6.25 -25.78
CA GLY A 153 -17.44 5.64 -24.47
C GLY A 153 -17.36 4.11 -24.51
N ALA A 154 -17.87 3.49 -25.58
CA ALA A 154 -17.73 2.04 -25.78
C ALA A 154 -16.28 1.62 -26.02
N ALA A 155 -15.51 2.40 -26.79
CA ALA A 155 -14.09 2.13 -27.01
C ALA A 155 -13.27 2.29 -25.71
N ALA A 156 -13.51 3.37 -24.96
CA ALA A 156 -12.85 3.64 -23.67
C ALA A 156 -13.15 2.55 -22.62
N TYR A 157 -14.41 2.08 -22.56
CA TYR A 157 -14.78 0.97 -21.69
C TYR A 157 -14.01 -0.30 -22.07
N ARG A 158 -13.97 -0.63 -23.37
CA ARG A 158 -13.26 -1.82 -23.88
C ARG A 158 -11.75 -1.79 -23.63
N SER A 159 -11.11 -0.64 -23.82
CA SER A 159 -9.67 -0.51 -23.59
C SER A 159 -9.30 -0.75 -22.12
N ARG A 160 -10.22 -0.47 -21.18
CA ARG A 160 -9.96 -0.69 -19.75
C ARG A 160 -10.14 -2.15 -19.31
N ILE A 161 -11.15 -2.86 -19.84
CA ILE A 161 -11.53 -4.17 -19.31
C ILE A 161 -11.02 -5.38 -20.11
N ARG A 162 -10.65 -5.21 -21.40
CA ARG A 162 -10.16 -6.31 -22.24
C ARG A 162 -8.74 -6.76 -21.93
N PRO A 163 -7.77 -5.88 -21.58
CA PRO A 163 -6.42 -6.33 -21.29
C PRO A 163 -6.40 -7.20 -20.03
N LEU A 164 -5.94 -8.45 -20.15
CA LEU A 164 -5.89 -9.40 -19.02
C LEU A 164 -5.06 -8.86 -17.85
N ARG A 165 -3.97 -8.15 -18.13
CA ARG A 165 -3.06 -7.59 -17.11
C ARG A 165 -3.73 -6.58 -16.16
N THR A 166 -4.71 -5.81 -16.63
CA THR A 166 -5.37 -4.75 -15.85
C THR A 166 -6.79 -5.12 -15.45
N ARG A 167 -7.26 -6.32 -15.82
CA ARG A 167 -8.65 -6.76 -15.62
C ARG A 167 -8.99 -6.92 -14.15
N ALA A 168 -8.09 -7.52 -13.36
CA ALA A 168 -8.26 -7.72 -11.92
C ALA A 168 -8.52 -6.39 -11.17
N THR A 169 -7.80 -5.32 -11.52
CA THR A 169 -8.01 -3.99 -10.92
C THR A 169 -9.21 -3.26 -11.53
N ALA A 170 -9.57 -3.54 -12.79
CA ALA A 170 -10.69 -2.88 -13.46
C ALA A 170 -12.06 -3.35 -12.96
N ILE A 171 -12.23 -4.68 -12.83
CA ILE A 171 -13.54 -5.32 -12.65
C ILE A 171 -13.50 -6.46 -11.64
N GLY A 172 -12.41 -6.61 -10.88
CA GLY A 172 -12.22 -7.72 -9.95
C GLY A 172 -11.77 -9.00 -10.63
N THR A 173 -11.44 -10.00 -9.80
CA THR A 173 -11.19 -11.39 -10.20
C THR A 173 -12.40 -12.28 -9.95
N PHE A 174 -13.26 -11.91 -9.00
CA PHE A 174 -14.60 -12.46 -8.80
C PHE A 174 -15.62 -11.34 -8.54
N THR A 175 -16.91 -11.65 -8.70
CA THR A 175 -18.01 -10.69 -8.48
C THR A 175 -18.99 -11.22 -7.43
N VAL A 176 -19.45 -10.36 -6.53
CA VAL A 176 -20.57 -10.58 -5.63
C VAL A 176 -21.71 -9.65 -6.00
N THR A 177 -22.90 -10.18 -6.17
CA THR A 177 -24.11 -9.39 -6.38
C THR A 177 -25.20 -9.85 -5.43
N SER A 178 -25.94 -8.90 -4.87
CA SER A 178 -26.92 -9.19 -3.83
C SER A 178 -28.26 -8.56 -4.14
N LEU A 179 -29.30 -9.38 -4.02
CA LEU A 179 -30.70 -8.95 -3.95
C LEU A 179 -31.29 -9.29 -2.58
N SER A 180 -30.43 -9.51 -1.57
CA SER A 180 -30.84 -9.95 -0.22
C SER A 180 -31.72 -8.96 0.53
N HIS A 181 -31.82 -7.71 0.06
CA HIS A 181 -32.69 -6.68 0.63
C HIS A 181 -34.14 -6.78 0.12
N SER A 182 -34.39 -7.57 -0.93
CA SER A 182 -35.70 -7.79 -1.53
C SER A 182 -36.19 -9.21 -1.22
N ALA A 183 -37.48 -9.49 -1.46
CA ALA A 183 -38.08 -10.82 -1.33
C ALA A 183 -37.66 -11.75 -2.50
N VAL A 184 -36.36 -11.91 -2.72
CA VAL A 184 -35.76 -12.75 -3.78
C VAL A 184 -34.93 -13.85 -3.13
N ASP A 185 -35.32 -15.10 -3.35
CA ASP A 185 -34.69 -16.26 -2.72
C ASP A 185 -33.42 -16.75 -3.43
N GLY A 186 -33.19 -16.36 -4.67
CA GLY A 186 -31.99 -16.70 -5.45
C GLY A 186 -32.06 -16.07 -6.84
N PHE A 187 -30.89 -15.79 -7.43
CA PHE A 187 -30.78 -15.29 -8.80
C PHE A 187 -29.41 -15.58 -9.40
N HIS A 188 -29.38 -15.84 -10.70
CA HIS A 188 -28.13 -16.05 -11.44
C HIS A 188 -27.75 -14.79 -12.19
N SER A 189 -26.48 -14.41 -12.13
CA SER A 189 -25.96 -13.27 -12.87
C SER A 189 -24.57 -13.57 -13.44
N THR A 190 -24.18 -12.80 -14.46
CA THR A 190 -22.84 -12.82 -15.03
C THR A 190 -22.15 -11.49 -14.76
N GLY A 191 -21.22 -11.49 -13.81
CA GLY A 191 -20.51 -10.30 -13.31
C GLY A 191 -19.35 -9.85 -14.21
N GLY A 192 -19.03 -10.62 -15.25
CA GLY A 192 -17.89 -10.38 -16.15
C GLY A 192 -16.55 -10.90 -15.62
N THR A 193 -16.55 -11.54 -14.46
CA THR A 193 -15.44 -12.29 -13.89
C THR A 193 -15.66 -13.80 -14.09
N THR A 194 -14.61 -14.59 -13.89
CA THR A 194 -14.71 -16.06 -13.99
C THR A 194 -15.69 -16.62 -12.98
N VAL A 195 -15.74 -16.07 -11.76
CA VAL A 195 -16.69 -16.46 -10.72
C VAL A 195 -17.60 -15.29 -10.41
N THR A 196 -18.92 -15.52 -10.39
CA THR A 196 -19.94 -14.55 -9.95
C THR A 196 -20.87 -15.20 -8.94
N LEU A 197 -20.96 -14.62 -7.75
CA LEU A 197 -21.81 -15.07 -6.65
C LEU A 197 -23.07 -14.22 -6.57
N GLY A 198 -24.23 -14.87 -6.55
CA GLY A 198 -25.55 -14.27 -6.33
C GLY A 198 -26.09 -14.62 -4.96
N LEU A 199 -26.43 -13.59 -4.17
CA LEU A 199 -26.96 -13.76 -2.81
C LEU A 199 -28.47 -13.54 -2.80
N GLY A 200 -29.23 -14.58 -2.45
CA GLY A 200 -30.64 -14.46 -2.09
C GLY A 200 -30.85 -13.81 -0.71
N ARG A 201 -32.10 -13.60 -0.33
CA ARG A 201 -32.45 -13.24 1.05
C ARG A 201 -32.09 -14.36 2.02
N VAL A 202 -31.75 -13.99 3.24
CA VAL A 202 -31.66 -14.92 4.37
C VAL A 202 -33.04 -15.02 4.99
N ALA A 203 -33.58 -16.23 5.11
CA ALA A 203 -34.89 -16.49 5.71
C ALA A 203 -34.86 -17.77 6.53
N ASP A 204 -35.70 -17.86 7.58
CA ASP A 204 -35.84 -19.11 8.33
C ASP A 204 -36.49 -20.17 7.43
N ARG A 205 -35.83 -21.32 7.29
CA ARG A 205 -36.26 -22.45 6.46
C ARG A 205 -36.16 -23.77 7.24
N PRO A 206 -36.98 -24.78 6.89
CA PRO A 206 -36.83 -26.12 7.44
C PRO A 206 -35.52 -26.76 6.95
N VAL A 207 -34.67 -27.18 7.88
CA VAL A 207 -33.42 -27.91 7.63
C VAL A 207 -33.39 -29.18 8.47
N VAL A 208 -32.70 -30.23 7.99
CA VAL A 208 -32.53 -31.47 8.75
C VAL A 208 -31.23 -31.39 9.54
N ARG A 209 -31.30 -31.50 10.86
CA ARG A 209 -30.15 -31.60 11.78
C ARG A 209 -30.34 -32.82 12.67
N ASP A 210 -29.34 -33.72 12.71
CA ASP A 210 -29.38 -34.96 13.50
C ASP A 210 -30.66 -35.80 13.29
N GLY A 211 -31.16 -35.83 12.05
CA GLY A 211 -32.38 -36.56 11.68
C GLY A 211 -33.70 -35.85 12.03
N ALA A 212 -33.66 -34.66 12.65
CA ALA A 212 -34.84 -33.85 12.98
C ALA A 212 -34.98 -32.62 12.08
N VAL A 213 -36.22 -32.29 11.70
CA VAL A 213 -36.53 -31.04 10.98
C VAL A 213 -36.55 -29.89 11.98
N THR A 214 -35.67 -28.90 11.77
CA THR A 214 -35.54 -27.69 12.61
C THR A 214 -35.58 -26.44 11.72
N ALA A 215 -35.92 -25.28 12.30
CA ALA A 215 -35.84 -24.02 11.56
C ALA A 215 -34.43 -23.42 11.70
N ALA A 216 -33.83 -23.00 10.58
CA ALA A 216 -32.56 -22.29 10.57
C ALA A 216 -32.57 -21.13 9.58
N PRO A 217 -31.82 -20.04 9.81
CA PRO A 217 -31.63 -18.99 8.82
C PRO A 217 -30.82 -19.54 7.65
N VAL A 218 -31.41 -19.61 6.47
CA VAL A 218 -30.77 -20.14 5.26
C VAL A 218 -30.68 -19.08 4.19
N MET A 219 -29.53 -19.03 3.51
CA MET A 219 -29.30 -18.23 2.30
C MET A 219 -29.10 -19.17 1.11
N ARG A 220 -29.79 -18.93 -0.01
CA ARG A 220 -29.40 -19.57 -1.28
C ARG A 220 -28.24 -18.80 -1.89
N LEU A 221 -27.14 -19.51 -2.16
CA LEU A 221 -25.95 -18.97 -2.80
C LEU A 221 -25.85 -19.54 -4.21
N ASN A 222 -25.87 -18.66 -5.20
CA ASN A 222 -25.72 -19.04 -6.60
C ASN A 222 -24.29 -18.74 -7.07
N LEU A 223 -23.66 -19.65 -7.81
CA LEU A 223 -22.39 -19.45 -8.46
C LEU A 223 -22.57 -19.56 -9.97
N THR A 224 -22.24 -18.50 -10.70
CA THR A 224 -22.07 -18.54 -12.15
C THR A 224 -20.59 -18.54 -12.46
N PHE A 225 -20.11 -19.51 -13.25
CA PHE A 225 -18.73 -19.55 -13.71
C PHE A 225 -18.58 -19.53 -15.24
N ASP A 226 -17.45 -19.05 -15.73
CA ASP A 226 -17.08 -19.10 -17.15
C ASP A 226 -16.44 -20.45 -17.49
N HIS A 227 -17.19 -21.31 -18.18
CA HIS A 227 -16.78 -22.68 -18.53
C HIS A 227 -15.58 -22.75 -19.49
N ARG A 228 -15.09 -21.61 -19.98
CA ARG A 228 -13.83 -21.52 -20.73
C ARG A 228 -12.59 -21.47 -19.83
N VAL A 229 -12.77 -21.31 -18.52
CA VAL A 229 -11.70 -21.11 -17.55
C VAL A 229 -11.59 -22.27 -16.57
N ILE A 230 -12.72 -22.71 -16.01
CA ILE A 230 -12.81 -23.85 -15.09
C ILE A 230 -13.96 -24.77 -15.51
N ASP A 231 -13.89 -26.05 -15.15
CA ASP A 231 -14.95 -27.03 -15.40
C ASP A 231 -15.86 -27.18 -14.17
N GLY A 232 -16.90 -28.02 -14.30
CA GLY A 232 -17.92 -28.19 -13.27
C GLY A 232 -17.39 -28.75 -11.94
N ALA A 233 -16.35 -29.58 -11.97
CA ALA A 233 -15.77 -30.16 -10.77
C ALA A 233 -15.07 -29.09 -9.92
N GLU A 234 -14.17 -28.30 -10.53
CA GLU A 234 -13.46 -27.22 -9.81
C GLU A 234 -14.42 -26.13 -9.32
N ALA A 235 -15.48 -25.83 -10.09
CA ALA A 235 -16.50 -24.90 -9.67
C ALA A 235 -17.35 -25.42 -8.48
N ALA A 236 -17.60 -26.73 -8.42
CA ALA A 236 -18.31 -27.37 -7.31
C ALA A 236 -17.45 -27.42 -6.05
N ASP A 237 -16.16 -27.73 -6.16
CA ASP A 237 -15.20 -27.69 -5.06
C ASP A 237 -15.11 -26.27 -4.49
N LEU A 238 -14.93 -25.26 -5.35
CA LEU A 238 -14.91 -23.86 -4.92
C LEU A 238 -16.23 -23.44 -4.23
N LEU A 239 -17.39 -23.83 -4.77
CA LEU A 239 -18.68 -23.49 -4.15
C LEU A 239 -18.83 -24.16 -2.77
N THR A 240 -18.34 -25.40 -2.64
CA THR A 240 -18.33 -26.14 -1.39
C THR A 240 -17.45 -25.45 -0.36
N ASP A 241 -16.24 -25.05 -0.71
CA ASP A 241 -15.32 -24.32 0.18
C ASP A 241 -15.89 -22.98 0.63
N ILE A 242 -16.54 -22.24 -0.28
CA ILE A 242 -17.24 -20.99 0.08
C ILE A 242 -18.39 -21.26 1.03
N ARG A 243 -19.20 -22.29 0.77
CA ARG A 243 -20.31 -22.69 1.65
C ARG A 243 -19.79 -23.05 3.03
N THR A 244 -18.80 -23.94 3.12
CA THR A 244 -18.19 -24.35 4.38
C THR A 244 -17.61 -23.15 5.12
N ALA A 245 -16.88 -22.26 4.45
CA ALA A 245 -16.33 -21.06 5.08
C ALA A 245 -17.41 -20.10 5.65
N LEU A 246 -18.62 -20.08 5.07
CA LEU A 246 -19.74 -19.31 5.57
C LEU A 246 -20.47 -20.02 6.73
N GLU A 247 -20.75 -21.32 6.60
CA GLU A 247 -21.43 -22.13 7.63
C GLU A 247 -20.55 -22.26 8.88
N ASP A 248 -19.25 -22.45 8.67
CA ASP A 248 -18.26 -22.54 9.73
C ASP A 248 -17.67 -21.20 10.16
N PHE A 249 -18.25 -20.08 9.74
CA PHE A 249 -17.73 -18.75 9.99
C PHE A 249 -17.32 -18.57 11.46
N ARG A 250 -16.05 -18.21 11.62
CA ARG A 250 -15.49 -17.67 12.85
C ARG A 250 -14.93 -16.31 12.45
N GLU A 251 -15.29 -15.28 13.20
CA GLU A 251 -14.56 -14.02 13.07
C GLU A 251 -13.10 -14.36 13.33
N ASP A 252 -12.22 -13.88 12.45
CA ASP A 252 -10.77 -13.83 12.67
C ASP A 252 -10.58 -12.92 13.90
N THR A 253 -10.94 -13.43 15.08
CA THR A 253 -10.84 -12.81 16.39
C THR A 253 -9.38 -12.88 16.74
N ALA A 254 -8.53 -12.16 16.00
CA ALA A 254 -7.09 -12.20 16.12
C ALA A 254 -6.65 -13.59 16.63
N ALA A 255 -6.99 -14.65 15.87
CA ALA A 255 -6.84 -16.02 16.35
C ALA A 255 -5.36 -16.23 16.63
N GLY A 256 -4.97 -15.97 17.88
CA GLY A 256 -3.58 -15.76 18.28
C GLY A 256 -2.74 -14.96 17.28
N ASP A 257 -2.99 -13.65 17.10
CA ASP A 257 -1.82 -12.80 16.83
C ASP A 257 -1.07 -12.65 18.16
N THR A 258 -0.37 -13.71 18.55
CA THR A 258 0.60 -13.67 19.66
C THR A 258 1.90 -13.00 19.21
N GLY A 259 1.98 -12.56 17.95
CA GLY A 259 3.08 -11.77 17.43
C GLY A 259 3.00 -10.33 17.91
N THR A 260 4.11 -9.62 17.77
CA THR A 260 4.24 -8.25 18.26
C THR A 260 3.41 -7.25 17.45
N ASN A 261 3.11 -7.55 16.17
CA ASN A 261 2.50 -6.61 15.23
C ASN A 261 1.26 -7.19 14.53
N ASP A 262 0.22 -6.38 14.30
CA ASP A 262 -0.96 -6.76 13.52
C ASP A 262 -0.60 -7.08 12.06
N VAL A 263 -0.79 -8.33 11.65
CA VAL A 263 -0.44 -8.78 10.29
C VAL A 263 -1.20 -8.02 9.19
N GLY A 264 -2.45 -7.63 9.44
CA GLY A 264 -3.23 -6.85 8.49
C GLY A 264 -2.59 -5.49 8.22
N GLU A 265 -2.17 -4.81 9.28
CA GLU A 265 -1.45 -3.55 9.26
C GLU A 265 -0.07 -3.70 8.61
N LEU A 266 0.70 -4.71 8.98
CA LEU A 266 1.97 -5.02 8.32
C LEU A 266 1.82 -5.16 6.81
N LYS A 267 0.81 -5.92 6.36
CA LYS A 267 0.52 -6.11 4.92
C LYS A 267 0.14 -4.79 4.24
N ARG A 268 -0.68 -3.94 4.87
CA ARG A 268 -1.05 -2.63 4.31
C ARG A 268 0.17 -1.72 4.16
N PHE A 269 0.98 -1.57 5.22
CA PHE A 269 2.13 -0.68 5.24
C PHE A 269 3.28 -1.13 4.33
N VAL A 270 3.54 -2.43 4.29
CA VAL A 270 4.63 -2.94 3.45
C VAL A 270 4.33 -2.75 1.97
N LEU A 271 3.06 -2.73 1.54
CA LEU A 271 2.69 -2.59 0.13
C LEU A 271 3.19 -1.27 -0.48
N ALA A 272 3.18 -0.18 0.29
CA ALA A 272 3.75 1.09 -0.15
C ALA A 272 5.27 0.94 -0.38
N HIS A 273 5.96 0.27 0.55
CA HIS A 273 7.40 0.03 0.48
C HIS A 273 7.78 -0.93 -0.65
N THR A 274 7.05 -2.03 -0.84
CA THR A 274 7.34 -3.03 -1.89
C THR A 274 7.13 -2.45 -3.27
N ARG A 275 6.09 -1.63 -3.46
CA ARG A 275 5.85 -0.91 -4.72
C ARG A 275 6.91 0.14 -4.99
N GLY A 276 7.22 0.98 -3.99
CA GLY A 276 8.24 2.02 -4.10
C GLY A 276 9.64 1.48 -4.41
N GLN A 277 9.97 0.29 -3.88
CA GLN A 277 11.27 -0.37 -4.08
C GLN A 277 11.28 -1.40 -5.22
N ASN A 278 10.15 -1.61 -5.89
CA ASN A 278 9.97 -2.60 -6.95
C ASN A 278 10.39 -4.02 -6.50
N VAL A 279 9.91 -4.44 -5.32
CA VAL A 279 10.20 -5.76 -4.74
C VAL A 279 9.45 -6.84 -5.53
N PRO A 280 10.14 -7.83 -6.13
CA PRO A 280 9.49 -8.86 -6.92
C PRO A 280 8.69 -9.84 -6.05
N HIS A 281 7.69 -10.52 -6.59
CA HIS A 281 6.94 -11.59 -5.89
C HIS A 281 6.31 -11.22 -4.53
N HIS A 282 6.24 -9.93 -4.16
CA HIS A 282 5.74 -9.52 -2.85
C HIS A 282 4.29 -9.97 -2.61
N GLU A 283 3.42 -9.93 -3.63
CA GLU A 283 2.03 -10.37 -3.52
C GLU A 283 1.92 -11.86 -3.16
N GLU A 284 2.78 -12.71 -3.75
CA GLU A 284 2.82 -14.14 -3.47
C GLU A 284 3.29 -14.42 -2.03
N VAL A 285 4.26 -13.65 -1.54
CA VAL A 285 4.74 -13.77 -0.15
C VAL A 285 3.64 -13.35 0.82
N LEU A 286 3.02 -12.20 0.60
CA LEU A 286 1.96 -11.66 1.46
C LEU A 286 0.72 -12.55 1.51
N ALA A 287 0.43 -13.29 0.43
CA ALA A 287 -0.64 -14.28 0.39
C ALA A 287 -0.38 -15.48 1.32
N ARG A 288 0.88 -15.84 1.59
CA ARG A 288 1.24 -16.98 2.47
C ARG A 288 1.37 -16.60 3.94
N VAL A 289 1.59 -15.32 4.25
CA VAL A 289 1.72 -14.83 5.63
C VAL A 289 0.36 -14.92 6.34
N ARG A 290 0.35 -15.55 7.51
CA ARG A 290 -0.84 -15.80 8.34
C ARG A 290 -0.74 -15.21 9.75
N THR A 291 0.47 -15.04 10.28
CA THR A 291 0.73 -14.57 11.65
C THR A 291 2.04 -13.76 11.71
N ASP A 292 2.23 -12.95 12.75
CA ASP A 292 3.52 -12.33 13.05
C ASP A 292 4.35 -13.11 14.08
N ALA A 293 3.75 -14.13 14.72
CA ALA A 293 4.46 -15.00 15.64
C ALA A 293 5.44 -15.95 14.91
N ASP A 294 6.56 -16.30 15.56
CA ASP A 294 7.57 -17.20 14.98
C ASP A 294 6.97 -18.55 14.55
N GLY A 295 7.34 -19.02 13.36
CA GLY A 295 6.89 -20.32 12.83
C GLY A 295 6.62 -20.31 11.33
N ASP A 296 6.16 -21.45 10.80
CA ASP A 296 5.77 -21.54 9.39
C ASP A 296 4.50 -20.72 9.10
N GLY A 297 4.51 -19.98 8.00
CA GLY A 297 3.46 -19.02 7.69
C GLY A 297 3.60 -17.68 8.43
N SER A 298 4.66 -17.48 9.22
CA SER A 298 4.92 -16.19 9.84
C SER A 298 5.44 -15.15 8.84
N TRP A 299 5.27 -13.88 9.18
CA TRP A 299 5.82 -12.75 8.42
C TRP A 299 7.30 -12.96 8.09
N THR A 300 8.13 -13.06 9.12
CA THR A 300 9.58 -13.15 8.96
C THR A 300 10.00 -14.44 8.26
N ALA A 301 9.31 -15.57 8.50
CA ALA A 301 9.62 -16.84 7.86
C ALA A 301 9.33 -16.83 6.36
N GLU A 302 8.15 -16.35 5.94
CA GLU A 302 7.76 -16.32 4.52
C GLU A 302 8.64 -15.38 3.70
N TRP A 303 8.94 -14.18 4.23
CA TRP A 303 9.84 -13.23 3.59
C TRP A 303 11.28 -13.76 3.52
N SER A 304 11.80 -14.33 4.60
CA SER A 304 13.15 -14.93 4.62
C SER A 304 13.28 -16.11 3.68
N ARG A 305 12.24 -16.96 3.55
CA ARG A 305 12.23 -18.08 2.61
C ARG A 305 12.30 -17.59 1.17
N SER A 306 11.53 -16.54 0.86
CA SER A 306 11.55 -15.90 -0.46
C SER A 306 12.92 -15.26 -0.76
N ALA A 307 13.53 -14.58 0.21
CA ALA A 307 14.85 -14.00 0.08
C ALA A 307 15.92 -15.05 -0.24
N ARG A 308 15.96 -16.16 0.51
CA ARG A 308 16.89 -17.28 0.27
C ARG A 308 16.68 -17.91 -1.10
N ALA A 309 15.44 -17.96 -1.59
CA ALA A 309 15.17 -18.45 -2.95
C ALA A 309 15.77 -17.52 -4.00
N LEU A 310 15.63 -16.21 -3.86
CA LEU A 310 16.24 -15.22 -4.76
C LEU A 310 17.77 -15.27 -4.73
N GLU A 311 18.35 -15.42 -3.54
CA GLU A 311 19.81 -15.55 -3.36
C GLU A 311 20.37 -16.77 -4.07
N ARG A 312 19.71 -17.94 -3.97
CA ARG A 312 20.12 -19.16 -4.72
C ARG A 312 20.13 -18.97 -6.24
N HIS A 313 19.37 -18.01 -6.76
CA HIS A 313 19.35 -17.66 -8.19
C HIS A 313 20.29 -16.48 -8.52
N GLY A 314 21.18 -16.08 -7.61
CA GLY A 314 22.14 -14.99 -7.81
C GLY A 314 21.52 -13.59 -7.80
N ARG A 315 20.25 -13.44 -7.41
CA ARG A 315 19.55 -12.15 -7.37
C ARG A 315 19.76 -11.44 -6.04
N LEU A 316 21.01 -11.08 -5.73
CA LEU A 316 21.42 -10.57 -4.41
C LEU A 316 20.66 -9.31 -3.96
N LEU A 317 20.48 -8.32 -4.82
CA LEU A 317 19.75 -7.10 -4.44
C LEU A 317 18.26 -7.37 -4.17
N ASP A 318 17.65 -8.30 -4.92
CA ASP A 318 16.27 -8.69 -4.66
C ASP A 318 16.16 -9.52 -3.39
N ALA A 319 17.12 -10.41 -3.11
CA ALA A 319 17.20 -11.10 -1.83
C ALA A 319 17.33 -10.12 -0.65
N CYS A 320 18.20 -9.11 -0.77
CA CYS A 320 18.35 -8.04 0.22
C CYS A 320 17.02 -7.32 0.49
N ARG A 321 16.28 -6.95 -0.58
CA ARG A 321 14.95 -6.33 -0.43
C ARG A 321 13.98 -7.23 0.35
N HIS A 322 13.96 -8.53 0.08
CA HIS A 322 13.09 -9.47 0.79
C HIS A 322 13.52 -9.67 2.25
N HIS A 323 14.81 -9.74 2.54
CA HIS A 323 15.31 -9.76 3.92
C HIS A 323 14.93 -8.47 4.66
N SER A 324 14.99 -7.31 3.99
CA SER A 324 14.55 -6.04 4.56
C SER A 324 13.06 -6.06 4.92
N MET A 325 12.22 -6.70 4.10
CA MET A 325 10.80 -6.91 4.42
C MET A 325 10.61 -7.90 5.57
N ALA A 326 11.42 -8.97 5.65
CA ALA A 326 11.36 -9.94 6.76
C ALA A 326 11.65 -9.29 8.13
N ARG A 327 12.51 -8.27 8.16
CA ARG A 327 12.85 -7.46 9.34
C ARG A 327 11.80 -6.39 9.67
N PHE A 328 10.98 -5.96 8.71
CA PHE A 328 9.97 -4.93 8.91
C PHE A 328 9.00 -5.30 10.06
N PRO A 329 8.55 -4.36 10.91
CA PRO A 329 8.81 -2.91 10.88
C PRO A 329 10.08 -2.48 11.62
N PHE A 330 10.47 -3.20 12.67
CA PHE A 330 11.67 -2.99 13.49
C PHE A 330 12.09 -4.34 14.11
N VAL A 331 13.27 -4.42 14.73
CA VAL A 331 13.76 -5.69 15.30
C VAL A 331 13.20 -5.90 16.71
N ASP A 332 12.18 -6.75 16.83
CA ASP A 332 11.52 -7.13 18.09
C ASP A 332 11.96 -8.50 18.63
N GLY A 333 12.72 -9.28 17.85
CA GLY A 333 13.11 -10.63 18.23
C GLY A 333 14.25 -11.23 17.40
N PRO A 334 14.69 -12.46 17.74
CA PRO A 334 15.82 -13.13 17.07
C PRO A 334 15.60 -13.33 15.57
N ALA A 335 14.37 -13.63 15.14
CA ALA A 335 14.06 -13.86 13.73
C ALA A 335 14.26 -12.57 12.90
N ARG A 336 13.72 -11.43 13.37
CA ARG A 336 13.91 -10.13 12.71
C ARG A 336 15.34 -9.63 12.79
N ARG A 337 16.06 -9.93 13.89
CA ARG A 337 17.50 -9.64 14.02
C ARG A 337 18.31 -10.37 12.95
N ARG A 338 18.07 -11.68 12.79
CA ARG A 338 18.70 -12.45 11.72
C ARG A 338 18.32 -11.90 10.33
N ALA A 339 17.07 -11.52 10.11
CA ALA A 339 16.66 -10.90 8.85
C ALA A 339 17.40 -9.59 8.56
N LEU A 340 17.68 -8.76 9.58
CA LEU A 340 18.52 -7.57 9.44
C LEU A 340 19.95 -7.94 9.05
N GLU A 341 20.58 -8.87 9.76
CA GLU A 341 21.94 -9.34 9.46
C GLU A 341 22.05 -9.85 8.02
N GLU A 342 21.06 -10.62 7.56
CA GLU A 342 20.99 -11.10 6.18
C GLU A 342 20.76 -9.96 5.16
N THR A 343 20.00 -8.93 5.54
CA THR A 343 19.82 -7.72 4.70
C THR A 343 21.15 -7.04 4.43
N VAL A 344 21.94 -6.81 5.48
CA VAL A 344 23.25 -6.16 5.40
C VAL A 344 24.24 -7.06 4.67
N ARG A 345 24.28 -8.36 4.98
CA ARG A 345 25.18 -9.32 4.33
C ARG A 345 24.95 -9.40 2.82
N THR A 346 23.68 -9.56 2.40
CA THR A 346 23.35 -9.68 0.98
C THR A 346 23.59 -8.37 0.22
N PHE A 347 23.39 -7.22 0.86
CA PHE A 347 23.78 -5.93 0.31
C PHE A 347 25.30 -5.78 0.17
N ASP A 348 26.08 -6.13 1.21
CA ASP A 348 27.54 -6.07 1.16
C ASP A 348 28.11 -6.98 0.06
N GLN A 349 27.51 -8.14 -0.17
CA GLN A 349 27.88 -9.00 -1.30
C GLN A 349 27.54 -8.37 -2.65
N TRP A 350 26.35 -7.78 -2.78
CA TRP A 350 25.92 -7.11 -4.00
C TRP A 350 26.80 -5.90 -4.35
N ARG A 351 27.08 -5.03 -3.36
CA ARG A 351 27.81 -3.78 -3.57
C ARG A 351 29.26 -4.02 -3.99
N ARG A 352 29.86 -5.17 -3.68
CA ARG A 352 31.24 -5.51 -4.12
C ARG A 352 31.42 -5.53 -5.64
N ALA A 353 30.33 -5.62 -6.41
CA ALA A 353 30.37 -5.43 -7.86
C ALA A 353 30.63 -3.96 -8.27
N ASP A 354 30.44 -3.00 -7.38
CA ASP A 354 30.75 -1.57 -7.55
C ASP A 354 31.75 -1.13 -6.47
N GLY A 355 33.04 -1.17 -6.81
CA GLY A 355 34.14 -0.85 -5.87
C GLY A 355 34.14 0.60 -5.36
N ASP A 356 33.29 1.48 -5.89
CA ASP A 356 33.08 2.84 -5.40
C ASP A 356 32.18 2.88 -4.16
N ILE A 357 31.37 1.84 -3.91
CA ILE A 357 30.50 1.76 -2.74
C ILE A 357 31.32 1.22 -1.56
N GLU A 358 31.50 2.06 -0.55
CA GLU A 358 32.20 1.72 0.69
C GLU A 358 31.28 1.81 1.91
N ARG A 359 31.63 1.08 2.98
CA ARG A 359 30.92 1.11 4.26
C ARG A 359 31.60 2.13 5.17
N LEU A 360 30.82 3.01 5.78
CA LEU A 360 31.27 3.91 6.84
C LEU A 360 30.74 3.40 8.18
N GLU A 361 31.58 3.45 9.20
CA GLU A 361 31.20 3.21 10.58
C GLU A 361 31.72 4.37 11.43
N VAL A 362 30.79 5.08 12.09
CA VAL A 362 31.11 6.23 12.93
C VAL A 362 30.68 5.92 14.35
N ASP A 363 31.67 5.76 15.23
CA ASP A 363 31.45 5.58 16.67
C ASP A 363 31.21 6.95 17.33
N LEU A 364 30.08 7.06 18.03
CA LEU A 364 29.67 8.22 18.81
C LEU A 364 29.52 7.82 20.28
N PRO A 365 29.55 8.78 21.23
CA PRO A 365 29.45 8.44 22.66
C PRO A 365 28.21 7.63 23.03
N ALA A 366 27.09 7.83 22.33
CA ALA A 366 25.81 7.17 22.59
C ALA A 366 25.58 5.89 21.76
N GLY A 367 26.49 5.54 20.85
CA GLY A 367 26.32 4.39 19.97
C GLY A 367 27.04 4.56 18.64
N ARG A 368 26.80 3.64 17.71
CA ARG A 368 27.41 3.59 16.38
C ARG A 368 26.39 3.87 15.29
N VAL A 369 26.82 4.64 14.28
CA VAL A 369 26.10 4.86 13.04
C VAL A 369 26.85 4.16 11.90
N ALA A 370 26.14 3.31 11.15
CA ALA A 370 26.65 2.74 9.91
C ALA A 370 26.03 3.45 8.69
N ALA A 371 26.79 3.59 7.61
CA ALA A 371 26.31 4.15 6.35
C ALA A 371 26.96 3.47 5.14
N TRP A 372 26.29 3.55 3.99
CA TRP A 372 26.88 3.24 2.70
C TRP A 372 27.23 4.53 1.97
N ALA A 373 28.46 4.65 1.50
CA ALA A 373 28.94 5.84 0.82
C ALA A 373 29.43 5.54 -0.60
N THR A 374 29.45 6.58 -1.44
CA THR A 374 29.83 6.53 -2.87
C THR A 374 30.39 7.88 -3.29
N GLY A 375 31.31 7.91 -4.26
CA GLY A 375 31.84 9.14 -4.84
C GLY A 375 32.75 9.96 -3.92
N LEU A 376 33.17 9.40 -2.78
CA LEU A 376 34.19 9.97 -1.90
C LEU A 376 35.56 9.94 -2.59
N SER A 377 36.41 10.94 -2.34
CA SER A 377 37.70 11.07 -3.03
C SER A 377 38.68 11.92 -2.27
N ASP A 378 39.94 11.48 -2.23
CA ASP A 378 41.06 12.25 -1.66
C ASP A 378 41.45 13.46 -2.54
N GLY A 379 41.05 13.45 -3.81
CA GLY A 379 41.38 14.50 -4.78
C GLY A 379 40.23 15.48 -5.03
N VAL A 380 39.14 14.99 -5.65
CA VAL A 380 38.02 15.85 -6.06
C VAL A 380 37.00 15.95 -4.95
N ARG A 381 36.93 17.11 -4.28
CA ARG A 381 35.92 17.38 -3.25
C ARG A 381 34.57 17.63 -3.90
N ARG A 382 33.67 16.64 -3.79
CA ARG A 382 32.32 16.70 -4.34
C ARG A 382 31.32 17.14 -3.28
N PRO A 383 30.28 17.93 -3.63
CA PRO A 383 29.16 18.23 -2.74
C PRO A 383 28.52 16.94 -2.22
N VAL A 384 28.09 16.96 -0.96
CA VAL A 384 27.55 15.77 -0.27
C VAL A 384 26.04 15.69 -0.44
N MET A 385 25.54 14.48 -0.66
CA MET A 385 24.14 14.11 -0.54
C MET A 385 23.98 13.15 0.65
N LEU A 386 23.38 13.62 1.73
CA LEU A 386 22.93 12.79 2.84
C LEU A 386 21.56 12.20 2.50
N VAL A 387 21.42 10.88 2.60
CA VAL A 387 20.15 10.19 2.35
C VAL A 387 19.73 9.41 3.59
N SER A 388 18.50 9.62 4.04
CA SER A 388 17.88 8.81 5.09
C SER A 388 16.40 8.61 4.79
N GLY A 389 15.88 7.44 5.14
CA GLY A 389 14.44 7.17 5.13
C GLY A 389 13.77 7.52 6.45
N GLY A 390 12.55 7.01 6.66
CA GLY A 390 11.81 7.16 7.91
C GLY A 390 12.10 6.08 8.94
N ILE A 391 11.24 6.00 9.95
CA ILE A 391 11.35 5.13 11.13
C ILE A 391 11.36 3.62 10.86
N VAL A 392 11.01 3.17 9.65
CA VAL A 392 10.98 1.74 9.26
C VAL A 392 11.95 1.40 8.10
N THR A 393 12.64 2.41 7.57
CA THR A 393 13.45 2.32 6.34
C THR A 393 14.92 2.11 6.68
N VAL A 394 15.43 0.93 6.36
CA VAL A 394 16.88 0.64 6.49
C VAL A 394 17.67 1.19 5.30
N LYS A 395 18.94 1.53 5.52
CA LYS A 395 19.82 2.17 4.52
C LYS A 395 20.01 1.35 3.24
N GLU A 396 19.94 0.03 3.30
CA GLU A 396 20.10 -0.86 2.13
C GLU A 396 18.98 -0.70 1.08
N GLN A 397 17.81 -0.17 1.48
CA GLN A 397 16.70 0.09 0.55
C GLN A 397 17.03 1.15 -0.52
N TRP A 398 18.07 1.94 -0.29
CA TRP A 398 18.51 3.03 -1.17
C TRP A 398 19.61 2.64 -2.16
N ALA A 399 19.86 1.34 -2.37
CA ALA A 399 20.89 0.83 -3.29
C ALA A 399 20.95 1.57 -4.65
N PRO A 400 19.82 1.77 -5.37
CA PRO A 400 19.84 2.46 -6.67
C PRO A 400 20.24 3.94 -6.57
N THR A 401 20.00 4.56 -5.41
CA THR A 401 20.28 5.97 -5.16
C THR A 401 21.78 6.24 -5.10
N LEU A 402 22.60 5.32 -4.59
CA LEU A 402 24.06 5.47 -4.55
C LEU A 402 24.63 5.75 -5.95
N ALA A 403 24.31 4.89 -6.91
CA ALA A 403 24.75 5.08 -8.30
C ALA A 403 24.19 6.37 -8.93
N ALA A 404 22.97 6.77 -8.57
CA ALA A 404 22.38 8.01 -9.05
C ALA A 404 23.11 9.25 -8.51
N ILE A 405 23.47 9.27 -7.22
CA ILE A 405 24.21 10.37 -6.59
C ILE A 405 25.56 10.59 -7.29
N ARG A 406 26.30 9.51 -7.55
CA ARG A 406 27.57 9.58 -8.27
C ARG A 406 27.42 10.15 -9.68
N ARG A 407 26.38 9.74 -10.42
CA ARG A 407 26.08 10.30 -11.77
C ARG A 407 25.73 11.79 -11.73
N LEU A 408 25.28 12.31 -10.60
CA LEU A 408 25.05 13.74 -10.37
C LEU A 408 26.32 14.49 -9.93
N GLY A 409 27.48 13.82 -9.91
CA GLY A 409 28.77 14.40 -9.55
C GLY A 409 28.86 14.77 -8.07
N MET A 410 28.25 13.97 -7.20
CA MET A 410 28.19 14.19 -5.76
C MET A 410 28.82 13.02 -5.01
N ALA A 411 29.24 13.27 -3.77
CA ALA A 411 29.50 12.22 -2.79
C ALA A 411 28.17 11.86 -2.10
N GLY A 412 27.84 10.58 -1.98
CA GLY A 412 26.63 10.11 -1.32
C GLY A 412 26.95 9.46 0.01
N ILE A 413 26.11 9.73 1.03
CA ILE A 413 26.11 9.04 2.31
C ILE A 413 24.67 8.61 2.58
N VAL A 414 24.43 7.31 2.51
CA VAL A 414 23.13 6.70 2.78
C VAL A 414 23.17 6.09 4.17
N THR A 415 22.35 6.61 5.07
CA THR A 415 22.25 6.17 6.46
C THR A 415 20.78 5.92 6.83
N GLU A 416 20.52 5.67 8.10
CA GLU A 416 19.23 5.34 8.66
C GLU A 416 19.04 6.03 10.00
N MET A 417 17.79 6.20 10.43
CA MET A 417 17.48 6.91 11.67
C MET A 417 18.02 6.17 12.91
N PRO A 418 18.24 6.87 14.04
CA PRO A 418 18.57 6.23 15.32
C PRO A 418 17.58 5.12 15.67
N GLY A 419 18.10 3.98 16.12
CA GLY A 419 17.34 2.76 16.41
C GLY A 419 16.90 1.95 15.18
N VAL A 420 17.09 2.47 13.95
CA VAL A 420 16.73 1.76 12.72
C VAL A 420 17.93 0.98 12.18
N GLY A 421 17.70 -0.28 11.81
CA GLY A 421 18.71 -1.12 11.18
C GLY A 421 19.96 -1.30 12.04
N GLU A 422 21.12 -0.92 11.53
CA GLU A 422 22.41 -1.00 12.23
C GLU A 422 22.73 0.24 13.07
N ASN A 423 21.88 1.28 13.02
CA ASN A 423 22.10 2.49 13.83
C ASN A 423 21.68 2.25 15.28
N THR A 424 22.67 2.19 16.17
CA THR A 424 22.49 1.86 17.59
C THR A 424 22.30 3.08 18.47
N LEU A 425 22.25 4.29 17.91
CA LEU A 425 21.92 5.49 18.66
C LEU A 425 20.48 5.42 19.21
N PRO A 426 20.22 5.94 20.41
CA PRO A 426 18.86 6.18 20.87
C PRO A 426 18.19 7.26 20.01
N TYR A 427 16.89 7.11 19.73
CA TYR A 427 16.12 8.18 19.09
C TYR A 427 15.65 9.19 20.13
N ASP A 428 16.22 10.39 20.09
CA ASP A 428 16.02 11.48 21.05
C ASP A 428 16.06 12.88 20.39
N GLU A 429 15.90 13.93 21.19
CA GLU A 429 15.88 15.32 20.71
C GLU A 429 17.21 15.75 20.05
N GLN A 430 18.34 15.12 20.40
CA GLN A 430 19.67 15.46 19.91
C GLN A 430 20.12 14.57 18.74
N SER A 431 19.25 13.67 18.29
CA SER A 431 19.51 12.71 17.22
C SER A 431 19.92 13.35 15.90
N TRP A 432 19.54 14.60 15.63
CA TRP A 432 19.94 15.34 14.42
C TRP A 432 21.46 15.53 14.32
N THR A 433 22.17 15.53 15.46
CA THR A 433 23.64 15.68 15.52
C THR A 433 24.38 14.55 14.79
N MET A 434 23.76 13.38 14.62
CA MET A 434 24.35 12.27 13.86
C MET A 434 24.71 12.68 12.43
N LEU A 435 23.93 13.57 11.82
CA LEU A 435 24.15 14.02 10.45
C LEU A 435 25.42 14.87 10.37
N SER A 436 25.60 15.79 11.32
CA SER A 436 26.82 16.60 11.46
C SER A 436 28.05 15.72 11.69
N ARG A 437 27.92 14.66 12.49
CA ARG A 437 29.02 13.72 12.76
C ARG A 437 29.41 12.87 11.55
N LEU A 438 28.45 12.45 10.75
CA LEU A 438 28.72 11.79 9.47
C LEU A 438 29.47 12.73 8.52
N LEU A 439 29.10 14.02 8.47
CA LEU A 439 29.83 15.03 7.69
C LEU A 439 31.25 15.24 8.23
N ASP A 440 31.45 15.33 9.54
CA ASP A 440 32.78 15.43 10.15
C ASP A 440 33.68 14.26 9.70
N HIS A 441 33.15 13.04 9.71
CA HIS A 441 33.87 11.82 9.37
C HIS A 441 34.34 11.75 7.91
N VAL A 442 33.68 12.45 6.99
CA VAL A 442 34.05 12.48 5.56
C VAL A 442 34.61 13.83 5.09
N ALA A 443 34.87 14.76 6.02
CA ALA A 443 35.28 16.12 5.71
C ALA A 443 36.61 16.20 4.95
N ASP A 444 37.43 15.15 5.02
CA ASP A 444 38.69 14.98 4.31
C ASP A 444 38.54 14.28 2.94
N ARG A 445 37.32 13.85 2.55
CA ARG A 445 37.07 13.16 1.27
C ARG A 445 35.89 13.70 0.47
N ALA A 446 35.25 14.77 0.94
CA ALA A 446 34.15 15.45 0.26
C ALA A 446 34.13 16.96 0.53
N ASP A 447 33.28 17.70 -0.20
CA ASP A 447 32.93 19.10 0.09
C ASP A 447 31.71 19.13 1.03
N VAL A 448 31.98 18.93 2.31
CA VAL A 448 30.93 18.87 3.34
C VAL A 448 30.31 20.23 3.62
N ALA A 449 30.94 21.34 3.22
CA ALA A 449 30.37 22.68 3.36
C ALA A 449 29.19 22.94 2.39
N ASN A 450 29.02 22.04 1.41
CA ASN A 450 27.94 22.03 0.43
C ASN A 450 27.17 20.71 0.49
N SER A 451 26.49 20.47 1.62
CA SER A 451 25.75 19.24 1.86
C SER A 451 24.25 19.43 1.61
N HIS A 452 23.62 18.49 0.94
CA HIS A 452 22.18 18.46 0.69
C HIS A 452 21.57 17.23 1.36
N ALA A 453 20.46 17.39 2.07
CA ALA A 453 19.77 16.29 2.72
C ALA A 453 18.56 15.84 1.89
N LEU A 454 18.57 14.60 1.40
CA LEU A 454 17.40 13.88 0.93
C LEU A 454 16.90 12.99 2.07
N ALA A 455 16.07 13.56 2.93
CA ALA A 455 15.67 12.95 4.19
C ALA A 455 14.15 12.76 4.20
N LEU A 456 13.68 11.52 4.01
CA LEU A 456 12.26 11.23 3.85
C LEU A 456 11.59 10.92 5.20
N SER A 457 10.31 11.29 5.31
CA SER A 457 9.50 11.09 6.51
C SER A 457 10.19 11.70 7.74
N PHE A 458 10.21 11.01 8.87
CA PHE A 458 10.79 11.50 10.14
C PHE A 458 12.25 11.98 10.04
N SER A 459 13.08 11.45 9.13
CA SER A 459 14.43 11.98 8.96
C SER A 459 14.44 13.40 8.37
N GLY A 460 13.37 13.82 7.68
CA GLY A 460 13.19 15.19 7.23
C GLY A 460 13.07 16.18 8.38
N HIS A 461 12.41 15.78 9.48
CA HIS A 461 12.40 16.54 10.73
C HIS A 461 13.82 16.68 11.28
N LEU A 462 14.57 15.58 11.40
CA LEU A 462 15.98 15.60 11.83
C LEU A 462 16.85 16.49 10.93
N ALA A 463 16.67 16.45 9.62
CA ALA A 463 17.42 17.27 8.67
C ALA A 463 17.09 18.76 8.82
N MET A 464 15.81 19.13 9.04
CA MET A 464 15.42 20.51 9.33
C MET A 464 15.98 20.98 10.67
N ARG A 465 15.97 20.14 11.71
CA ARG A 465 16.60 20.43 13.00
C ARG A 465 18.11 20.66 12.84
N CYS A 466 18.79 19.77 12.12
CA CYS A 466 20.22 19.91 11.85
C CYS A 466 20.54 21.20 11.10
N ALA A 467 19.76 21.55 10.07
CA ALA A 467 19.97 22.76 9.29
C ALA A 467 19.79 24.08 10.06
N LEU A 468 19.13 24.05 11.22
CA LEU A 468 19.05 25.22 12.11
C LEU A 468 20.38 25.48 12.84
N GLU A 469 21.15 24.43 13.11
CA GLU A 469 22.34 24.47 13.96
C GLU A 469 23.65 24.25 13.16
N ASP A 470 23.57 23.66 11.96
CA ASP A 470 24.72 23.31 11.13
C ASP A 470 24.60 23.90 9.72
N GLY A 471 25.32 25.00 9.49
CA GLY A 471 25.33 25.73 8.22
C GLY A 471 25.94 24.98 7.03
N ARG A 472 26.44 23.76 7.22
CA ARG A 472 26.89 22.87 6.14
C ARG A 472 25.72 22.28 5.36
N ILE A 473 24.55 22.14 5.97
CA ILE A 473 23.34 21.71 5.27
C ILE A 473 22.81 22.89 4.45
N ARG A 474 22.85 22.76 3.12
CA ARG A 474 22.46 23.81 2.17
C ARG A 474 21.06 23.66 1.61
N SER A 475 20.42 22.51 1.78
CA SER A 475 19.00 22.31 1.44
C SER A 475 18.45 21.04 2.03
N VAL A 476 17.14 21.02 2.30
CA VAL A 476 16.41 19.82 2.71
C VAL A 476 15.37 19.44 1.66
N LEU A 477 15.43 18.21 1.19
CA LEU A 477 14.47 17.58 0.28
C LEU A 477 13.80 16.44 1.04
N THR A 478 12.48 16.50 1.19
CA THR A 478 11.74 15.57 2.04
C THR A 478 10.36 15.22 1.47
N ALA A 479 9.74 14.20 2.03
CA ALA A 479 8.38 13.76 1.74
C ALA A 479 7.72 13.30 3.05
N GLY A 480 6.58 13.89 3.42
CA GLY A 480 5.84 13.51 4.63
C GLY A 480 6.64 13.63 5.93
N ALA A 481 7.47 14.66 6.10
CA ALA A 481 8.16 14.89 7.37
C ALA A 481 7.22 15.54 8.40
N PRO A 482 7.18 15.04 9.66
CA PRO A 482 6.48 15.70 10.75
C PRO A 482 7.18 17.01 11.12
N VAL A 483 6.42 17.96 11.65
CA VAL A 483 6.91 19.32 11.91
C VAL A 483 6.55 19.77 13.32
N HIS A 484 5.26 19.94 13.62
CA HIS A 484 4.80 20.53 14.86
C HIS A 484 3.57 19.79 15.41
N ASP A 485 2.45 19.84 14.69
CA ASP A 485 1.17 19.34 15.12
C ASP A 485 1.16 17.81 15.22
N PHE A 486 1.97 17.12 14.41
CA PHE A 486 2.23 15.69 14.63
C PHE A 486 2.65 15.40 16.09
N PHE A 487 3.44 16.29 16.69
CA PHE A 487 3.98 16.14 18.04
C PHE A 487 3.06 16.67 19.14
N THR A 488 2.13 17.58 18.82
CA THR A 488 1.34 18.33 19.81
C THR A 488 -0.16 18.05 19.77
N ASP A 489 -0.72 17.71 18.62
CA ASP A 489 -2.15 17.43 18.43
C ASP A 489 -2.51 16.02 18.93
N ARG A 490 -3.27 15.97 20.04
CA ARG A 490 -3.69 14.72 20.68
C ARG A 490 -4.78 13.98 19.90
N ASP A 491 -5.66 14.70 19.24
CA ASP A 491 -6.76 14.09 18.48
C ASP A 491 -6.21 13.40 17.24
N TRP A 492 -5.24 14.03 16.58
CA TRP A 492 -4.50 13.41 15.48
C TRP A 492 -3.69 12.19 15.95
N GLN A 493 -2.94 12.34 17.05
CA GLN A 493 -2.14 11.25 17.64
C GLN A 493 -2.97 10.02 17.99
N ALA A 494 -4.20 10.22 18.51
CA ALA A 494 -5.11 9.14 18.85
C ALA A 494 -5.61 8.35 17.63
N ALA A 495 -5.55 8.93 16.43
CA ALA A 495 -5.95 8.31 15.17
C ALA A 495 -4.77 7.66 14.42
N LEU A 496 -3.54 7.77 14.93
CA LEU A 496 -2.37 7.23 14.26
C LEU A 496 -2.45 5.70 14.12
N PRO A 497 -1.95 5.15 13.00
CA PRO A 497 -1.80 3.71 12.84
C PRO A 497 -0.94 3.12 13.97
N ARG A 498 -1.36 1.99 14.53
CA ARG A 498 -0.70 1.37 15.68
C ARG A 498 0.73 0.99 15.36
N LEU A 499 1.01 0.50 14.15
CA LEU A 499 2.36 0.18 13.69
C LEU A 499 3.31 1.38 13.78
N THR A 500 2.82 2.59 13.48
CA THR A 500 3.61 3.83 13.58
C THR A 500 3.94 4.12 15.04
N VAL A 501 2.95 4.02 15.94
CA VAL A 501 3.12 4.26 17.37
C VAL A 501 4.08 3.22 17.99
N ASP A 502 3.88 1.94 17.70
CA ASP A 502 4.72 0.85 18.20
C ASP A 502 6.17 0.98 17.70
N THR A 503 6.36 1.39 16.44
CA THR A 503 7.70 1.68 15.90
C THR A 503 8.34 2.86 16.62
N LEU A 504 7.62 3.97 16.79
CA LEU A 504 8.16 5.14 17.50
C LEU A 504 8.54 4.79 18.95
N ALA A 505 7.67 4.06 19.65
CA ALA A 505 7.90 3.56 21.00
C ALA A 505 9.19 2.73 21.08
N HIS A 506 9.37 1.79 20.14
CA HIS A 506 10.59 1.01 20.02
C HIS A 506 11.84 1.88 19.83
N LEU A 507 11.79 2.87 18.93
CA LEU A 507 12.95 3.71 18.62
C LEU A 507 13.35 4.64 19.77
N VAL A 508 12.38 5.18 20.51
CA VAL A 508 12.65 6.05 21.67
C VAL A 508 12.91 5.26 22.97
N GLY A 509 12.68 3.95 22.95
CA GLY A 509 12.84 3.07 24.10
C GLY A 509 11.76 3.24 25.17
N GLU A 510 10.54 3.59 24.78
CA GLU A 510 9.39 3.76 25.65
C GLU A 510 8.28 2.76 25.35
N LYS A 511 7.25 2.72 26.18
CA LYS A 511 6.01 2.01 25.87
C LYS A 511 5.14 2.82 24.91
N PRO A 512 4.26 2.17 24.11
CA PRO A 512 3.37 2.86 23.17
C PRO A 512 2.53 3.98 23.80
N GLU A 513 2.07 3.79 25.03
CA GLU A 513 1.28 4.79 25.78
C GLU A 513 2.06 6.07 26.15
N ASP A 514 3.38 5.97 26.31
CA ASP A 514 4.24 7.06 26.77
C ASP A 514 5.06 7.69 25.63
N ALA A 515 5.21 6.97 24.52
CA ALA A 515 6.09 7.34 23.42
C ALA A 515 5.75 8.72 22.83
N LEU A 516 4.48 8.99 22.53
CA LEU A 516 4.05 10.25 21.91
C LEU A 516 4.23 11.45 22.84
N ASP A 517 4.11 11.24 24.15
CA ASP A 517 4.32 12.27 25.17
C ASP A 517 5.76 12.73 25.21
N ARG A 518 6.70 11.78 25.10
CA ARG A 518 8.14 12.05 25.03
C ARG A 518 8.52 12.88 23.78
N LEU A 519 7.82 12.70 22.67
CA LEU A 519 8.09 13.42 21.42
C LEU A 519 7.59 14.87 21.41
N ARG A 520 6.71 15.25 22.34
CA ARG A 520 6.05 16.58 22.35
C ARG A 520 7.04 17.74 22.29
N GLY A 521 8.17 17.62 22.98
CA GLY A 521 9.21 18.66 23.02
C GLY A 521 9.91 18.90 21.68
N TRP A 522 9.77 17.99 20.71
CA TRP A 522 10.54 17.99 19.47
C TRP A 522 9.88 18.82 18.37
N ALA A 523 8.68 19.33 18.61
CA ALA A 523 7.93 20.18 17.70
C ALA A 523 8.75 21.39 17.25
N LEU A 524 8.90 21.57 15.93
CA LEU A 524 9.50 22.75 15.33
C LEU A 524 8.55 23.93 15.46
N ARG A 525 8.95 24.95 16.21
CA ARG A 525 8.13 26.15 16.45
C ARG A 525 8.17 27.10 15.25
N PRO A 526 7.14 27.94 15.04
CA PRO A 526 7.14 28.97 14.00
C PRO A 526 8.42 29.80 13.93
N GLU A 527 9.00 30.17 15.07
CA GLU A 527 10.23 30.95 15.15
C GLU A 527 11.43 30.19 14.56
N GLN A 528 11.51 28.89 14.84
CA GLN A 528 12.54 28.01 14.30
C GLN A 528 12.35 27.81 12.80
N LEU A 529 11.11 27.61 12.33
CA LEU A 529 10.82 27.48 10.90
C LEU A 529 11.19 28.76 10.12
N ARG A 530 10.96 29.96 10.69
CA ARG A 530 11.39 31.24 10.10
C ARG A 530 12.91 31.43 10.09
N ALA A 531 13.62 30.78 11.02
CA ALA A 531 15.08 30.80 11.13
C ALA A 531 15.76 29.81 10.18
N LEU A 532 15.01 28.87 9.58
CA LEU A 532 15.52 27.93 8.59
C LEU A 532 15.84 28.67 7.28
N ASP A 533 17.10 29.07 7.13
CA ASP A 533 17.60 29.90 6.01
C ASP A 533 18.04 29.07 4.79
N VAL A 534 17.61 27.81 4.73
CA VAL A 534 17.93 26.88 3.64
C VAL A 534 16.69 26.54 2.84
N PRO A 535 16.80 26.30 1.53
CA PRO A 535 15.68 25.84 0.72
C PRO A 535 15.13 24.50 1.20
N VAL A 536 13.81 24.43 1.39
CA VAL A 536 13.06 23.21 1.70
C VAL A 536 12.20 22.80 0.51
N ARG A 537 12.30 21.54 0.11
CA ARG A 537 11.53 20.95 -0.99
C ARG A 537 10.74 19.78 -0.42
N TYR A 538 9.43 19.99 -0.25
CA TYR A 538 8.58 19.09 0.52
C TYR A 538 7.55 18.41 -0.39
N VAL A 539 7.38 17.10 -0.25
CA VAL A 539 6.29 16.35 -0.89
C VAL A 539 5.23 16.00 0.15
N ALA A 540 4.00 16.48 -0.07
CA ALA A 540 2.86 16.31 0.81
C ALA A 540 1.81 15.39 0.17
N CYS A 541 1.05 14.68 1.01
CA CYS A 541 -0.05 13.83 0.58
C CYS A 541 -1.36 14.35 1.19
N GLU A 542 -2.43 14.46 0.40
CA GLU A 542 -3.73 14.99 0.88
C GLU A 542 -4.45 14.02 1.82
N ARG A 543 -4.21 12.71 1.66
CA ARG A 543 -4.79 11.64 2.48
C ARG A 543 -3.71 10.99 3.36
N ASP A 544 -2.73 11.77 3.80
CA ASP A 544 -1.68 11.31 4.71
C ASP A 544 -2.30 10.92 6.05
N GLU A 545 -2.16 9.64 6.41
CA GLU A 545 -2.67 9.05 7.64
C GLU A 545 -1.70 9.17 8.83
N ILE A 546 -0.49 9.71 8.59
CA ILE A 546 0.55 9.87 9.61
C ILE A 546 0.78 11.35 9.92
N ILE A 547 0.90 12.18 8.89
CA ILE A 547 1.29 13.59 9.02
C ILE A 547 0.06 14.49 8.86
N PRO A 548 -0.26 15.34 9.85
CA PRO A 548 -1.41 16.22 9.74
C PRO A 548 -1.20 17.26 8.65
N GLY A 549 -2.27 17.60 7.92
CA GLY A 549 -2.21 18.65 6.90
C GLY A 549 -1.81 20.03 7.43
N SER A 550 -1.96 20.26 8.74
CA SER A 550 -1.55 21.49 9.42
C SER A 550 -0.02 21.63 9.55
N ASP A 551 0.75 20.55 9.62
CA ASP A 551 2.22 20.60 9.53
C ASP A 551 2.67 21.19 8.19
N VAL A 552 2.01 20.78 7.11
CA VAL A 552 2.28 21.29 5.75
C VAL A 552 1.89 22.76 5.65
N ALA A 553 0.81 23.18 6.33
CA ALA A 553 0.39 24.58 6.39
C ALA A 553 1.41 25.45 7.14
N LEU A 554 1.91 24.99 8.30
CA LEU A 554 2.94 25.68 9.08
C LEU A 554 4.24 25.87 8.30
N LEU A 555 4.68 24.84 7.58
CA LEU A 555 5.84 24.95 6.69
C LEU A 555 5.65 26.02 5.62
N ARG A 556 4.47 26.03 4.97
CA ARG A 556 4.14 27.00 3.93
C ARG A 556 4.10 28.43 4.47
N GLU A 557 3.66 28.61 5.71
CA GLU A 557 3.54 29.92 6.34
C GLU A 557 4.88 30.48 6.83
N HIS A 558 5.77 29.62 7.33
CA HIS A 558 6.93 30.08 8.11
C HIS A 558 8.29 29.84 7.45
N VAL A 559 8.43 28.87 6.54
CA VAL A 559 9.70 28.63 5.85
C VAL A 559 9.86 29.60 4.68
N ARG A 560 11.00 30.32 4.63
CA ARG A 560 11.23 31.41 3.66
C ARG A 560 11.33 30.93 2.21
N ASP A 561 12.11 29.87 1.96
CA ASP A 561 12.25 29.25 0.65
C ASP A 561 11.69 27.83 0.70
N ILE A 562 10.40 27.70 0.37
CA ILE A 562 9.71 26.42 0.32
C ILE A 562 9.03 26.18 -1.03
N GLU A 563 9.19 24.96 -1.56
CA GLU A 563 8.38 24.46 -2.68
C GLU A 563 7.70 23.17 -2.23
N ILE A 564 6.38 23.08 -2.41
CA ILE A 564 5.58 21.93 -2.01
C ILE A 564 4.97 21.28 -3.24
N LEU A 565 5.20 19.98 -3.42
CA LEU A 565 4.45 19.12 -4.34
C LEU A 565 3.39 18.36 -3.55
N THR A 566 2.14 18.44 -3.95
CA THR A 566 1.03 17.75 -3.28
C THR A 566 0.46 16.65 -4.18
N HIS A 567 0.25 15.46 -3.60
CA HIS A 567 -0.40 14.32 -4.25
C HIS A 567 -1.70 13.95 -3.53
N ASP A 568 -2.74 13.60 -4.28
CA ASP A 568 -3.93 12.91 -3.74
C ASP A 568 -3.59 11.42 -3.52
N ASP A 569 -2.80 11.16 -2.49
CA ASP A 569 -2.30 9.84 -2.13
C ASP A 569 -2.22 9.67 -0.61
N VAL A 570 -1.89 8.47 -0.16
CA VAL A 570 -1.58 8.15 1.24
C VAL A 570 -0.10 8.45 1.56
N HIS A 571 0.30 8.32 2.82
CA HIS A 571 1.67 8.61 3.28
C HIS A 571 2.74 7.98 2.37
N GLY A 572 3.74 8.78 1.99
CA GLY A 572 4.83 8.36 1.10
C GLY A 572 4.49 8.31 -0.39
N ALA A 573 3.26 8.66 -0.79
CA ALA A 573 2.79 8.77 -2.17
C ALA A 573 3.11 7.53 -3.06
N PRO A 574 2.73 6.30 -2.65
CA PRO A 574 3.12 5.08 -3.36
C PRO A 574 2.60 5.00 -4.80
N ALA A 575 1.45 5.59 -5.12
CA ALA A 575 0.94 5.64 -6.50
C ALA A 575 1.68 6.67 -7.36
N HIS A 576 2.38 7.62 -6.72
CA HIS A 576 3.09 8.72 -7.37
C HIS A 576 4.62 8.63 -7.20
N ALA A 577 5.16 7.51 -6.70
CA ALA A 577 6.57 7.35 -6.35
C ALA A 577 7.56 7.80 -7.45
N ALA A 578 7.27 7.48 -8.72
CA ALA A 578 8.11 7.90 -9.85
C ALA A 578 8.07 9.42 -10.09
N GLU A 579 6.91 10.05 -9.93
CA GLU A 579 6.77 11.51 -10.03
C GLU A 579 7.50 12.20 -8.88
N THR A 580 7.29 11.73 -7.64
CA THR A 580 7.96 12.19 -6.44
C THR A 580 9.48 12.15 -6.58
N GLN A 581 10.05 11.02 -6.99
CA GLN A 581 11.50 10.87 -7.20
C GLN A 581 12.04 11.85 -8.24
N LEU A 582 11.37 11.97 -9.39
CA LEU A 582 11.79 12.87 -10.46
C LEU A 582 11.68 14.35 -10.06
N TRP A 583 10.66 14.70 -9.27
CA TRP A 583 10.51 16.06 -8.75
C TRP A 583 11.62 16.40 -7.75
N LEU A 584 11.95 15.50 -6.82
CA LEU A 584 13.05 15.71 -5.86
C LEU A 584 14.41 15.88 -6.58
N ILE A 585 14.72 15.02 -7.55
CA ILE A 585 15.94 15.13 -8.36
C ILE A 585 15.96 16.46 -9.14
N ARG A 586 14.83 16.85 -9.74
CA ARG A 586 14.70 18.12 -10.47
C ARG A 586 14.91 19.31 -9.54
N SER A 587 14.36 19.27 -8.33
CA SER A 587 14.50 20.33 -7.33
C SER A 587 15.94 20.46 -6.88
N LEU A 588 16.64 19.35 -6.62
CA LEU A 588 18.07 19.35 -6.34
C LEU A 588 18.89 19.96 -7.48
N LEU A 589 18.62 19.57 -8.73
CA LEU A 589 19.34 20.11 -9.90
C LEU A 589 19.16 21.62 -10.04
N ARG A 590 17.97 22.15 -9.74
CA ARG A 590 17.71 23.60 -9.73
C ARG A 590 18.52 24.31 -8.64
N LEU A 591 18.54 23.74 -7.42
CA LEU A 591 19.28 24.29 -6.28
C LEU A 591 20.80 24.33 -6.54
N ARG A 592 21.33 23.31 -7.24
CA ARG A 592 22.75 23.22 -7.57
C ARG A 592 23.18 23.95 -8.85
N GLY A 593 22.25 24.60 -9.56
CA GLY A 593 22.54 25.23 -10.86
C GLY A 593 23.02 24.22 -11.93
N GLY A 594 22.45 23.01 -11.94
CA GLY A 594 22.91 21.89 -12.76
C GLY A 594 22.95 22.15 -14.27
N LYS A 595 23.81 21.39 -14.99
CA LYS A 595 23.98 21.52 -16.45
C LYS A 595 22.64 21.41 -17.20
N ALA A 596 22.40 22.33 -18.13
CA ALA A 596 21.14 22.43 -18.88
C ALA A 596 20.63 21.11 -19.49
N PRO A 597 21.46 20.21 -20.08
CA PRO A 597 20.97 19.00 -20.73
C PRO A 597 20.30 18.02 -19.76
N THR A 598 20.92 17.74 -18.61
CA THR A 598 20.37 16.80 -17.60
C THR A 598 19.08 17.35 -17.00
N ALA A 599 19.02 18.65 -16.71
CA ALA A 599 17.83 19.32 -16.20
C ALA A 599 16.65 19.24 -17.20
N ILE A 600 16.92 19.37 -18.51
CA ILE A 600 15.92 19.24 -19.57
C ILE A 600 15.37 17.81 -19.62
N THR A 601 16.24 16.78 -19.62
CA THR A 601 15.83 15.38 -19.67
C THR A 601 14.97 14.99 -18.46
N ILE A 602 15.42 15.32 -17.24
CA ILE A 602 14.64 15.06 -16.02
C ILE A 602 13.32 15.84 -16.05
N GLY A 603 13.32 17.08 -16.53
CA GLY A 603 12.10 17.87 -16.70
C GLY A 603 11.09 17.27 -17.70
N LEU A 604 11.56 16.61 -18.75
CA LEU A 604 10.71 15.87 -19.69
C LEU A 604 10.14 14.61 -19.03
N LEU A 605 10.98 13.81 -18.37
CA LEU A 605 10.56 12.59 -17.66
C LEU A 605 9.55 12.90 -16.57
N TYR A 606 9.77 13.97 -15.79
CA TYR A 606 8.84 14.44 -14.77
C TYR A 606 7.46 14.76 -15.37
N ARG A 607 7.42 15.51 -16.48
CA ARG A 607 6.15 15.82 -17.18
C ARG A 607 5.43 14.57 -17.66
N LEU A 608 6.16 13.58 -18.18
CA LEU A 608 5.59 12.30 -18.61
C LEU A 608 5.06 11.48 -17.42
N ALA A 609 5.79 11.44 -16.30
CA ALA A 609 5.36 10.77 -15.09
C ALA A 609 4.07 11.40 -14.53
N ARG A 610 4.03 12.73 -14.44
CA ARG A 610 2.85 13.49 -14.00
C ARG A 610 1.63 13.27 -14.90
N LEU A 611 1.83 13.19 -16.22
CA LEU A 611 0.74 12.86 -17.16
C LEU A 611 0.23 11.42 -16.99
N ARG A 612 1.11 10.48 -16.64
CA ARG A 612 0.71 9.09 -16.36
C ARG A 612 -0.02 8.96 -15.04
N ALA A 613 0.41 9.68 -14.00
CA ALA A 613 -0.26 9.70 -12.71
C ALA A 613 -1.64 10.40 -12.79
N ALA A 614 -1.76 11.45 -13.61
CA ALA A 614 -3.02 12.13 -13.88
C ALA A 614 -3.97 11.36 -14.81
N ALA A 615 -3.51 10.28 -15.44
CA ALA A 615 -4.38 9.41 -16.24
C ALA A 615 -5.19 8.52 -15.29
N PRO A 616 -6.53 8.46 -15.41
CA PRO A 616 -7.36 7.67 -14.50
C PRO A 616 -6.96 6.19 -14.58
N GLY A 617 -6.45 5.67 -13.45
CA GLY A 617 -5.95 4.31 -13.25
C GLY A 617 -6.97 3.21 -13.45
#